data_AF-A0A8U0WMU0-F1
#
_entry.id   AF-A0A8U0WMU0-F1
#
_cell.length_a   1.000
_cell.length_b   1.000
_cell.length_c   1.000
_cell.angle_alpha   90.00
_cell.angle_beta   90.00
_cell.angle_gamma   90.00
#
_symmetry.space_group_name_H-M   'P 1'
#
loop_
_entity.id
_entity.type
_entity.pdbx_description
1 polymer ?
#
loop_
_entity_poly.entity_id
_entity_poly.type
_entity_poly.pdbx_seq_one_letter_code
_entity_poly.pdbx_strand_id
1 'polypeptide(L)'
;MNCQTTFYNIVLNIINTVLSLLGVGLIALSVYELNISTPGTFEHIAVIIQIFIGSFLILTSFLGCFGACRESLGLIWSYGLCVVFLLTFQIYILVVAHTTDYKRNATDDLIKLWQNFPVNVERIAELEQNYNCCGKNSTQDYISMGKFIPQSCYQNYERIDSKRYTKSCLEAVQENAAKSAHIGSSVKWTLFLFEVLALGIASLLGINLRNERRRRLFEN
;
A
#
# COMPACT_ATOMS: atom_id res chain seq x y z
N MET A 1 10.90 -19.68 33.70
CA MET A 1 10.95 -18.67 32.62
C MET A 1 11.68 -17.46 33.15
N ASN A 2 12.71 -17.00 32.45
CA ASN A 2 13.44 -15.80 32.84
C ASN A 2 12.60 -14.55 32.55
N CYS A 3 12.62 -13.55 33.43
CA CYS A 3 11.88 -12.29 33.25
C CYS A 3 12.16 -11.63 31.88
N GLN A 4 13.39 -11.78 31.39
CA GLN A 4 13.83 -11.26 30.10
C GLN A 4 13.15 -11.93 28.89
N THR A 5 12.99 -13.26 28.88
CA THR A 5 12.34 -13.96 27.74
C THR A 5 10.85 -13.65 27.68
N THR A 6 10.20 -13.54 28.85
CA THR A 6 8.80 -13.09 28.95
C THR A 6 8.61 -11.69 28.38
N PHE A 7 9.52 -10.76 28.68
CA PHE A 7 9.47 -9.40 28.13
C PHE A 7 9.56 -9.40 26.59
N TYR A 8 10.54 -10.10 26.01
CA TYR A 8 10.68 -10.19 24.55
C TYR A 8 9.45 -10.82 23.88
N ASN A 9 8.86 -11.86 24.48
CA ASN A 9 7.64 -12.50 23.98
C ASN A 9 6.46 -11.51 23.93
N ILE A 10 6.25 -10.74 25.00
CA ILE A 10 5.16 -9.77 25.07
C ILE A 10 5.35 -8.69 23.99
N VAL A 11 6.54 -8.11 23.88
CA VAL A 11 6.82 -7.04 22.91
C VAL A 11 6.69 -7.57 21.47
N LEU A 12 7.22 -8.76 21.18
CA LEU A 12 7.12 -9.36 19.85
C LEU A 12 5.67 -9.65 19.46
N ASN A 13 4.84 -10.14 20.39
CA ASN A 13 3.43 -10.38 20.15
C ASN A 13 2.66 -9.07 19.88
N ILE A 14 2.97 -7.99 20.60
CA ILE A 14 2.36 -6.68 20.35
C ILE A 14 2.72 -6.18 18.95
N ILE A 15 4.00 -6.23 18.57
CA ILE A 15 4.45 -5.79 17.24
C ILE A 15 3.80 -6.63 16.13
N ASN A 16 3.77 -7.97 16.28
CA ASN A 16 3.13 -8.84 15.28
C ASN A 16 1.62 -8.61 15.18
N THR A 17 0.96 -8.24 16.28
CA THR A 17 -0.46 -7.86 16.25
C THR A 17 -0.67 -6.57 15.44
N VAL A 18 0.19 -5.56 15.64
CA VAL A 18 0.17 -4.32 14.85
C VAL A 18 0.45 -4.62 13.36
N LEU A 19 1.47 -5.43 13.05
CA LEU A 19 1.79 -5.83 11.68
C LEU A 19 0.64 -6.57 11.01
N SER A 20 -0.05 -7.46 11.74
CA SER A 20 -1.24 -8.15 11.24
C SER A 20 -2.37 -7.19 10.90
N LEU A 21 -2.65 -6.21 11.77
CA LEU A 21 -3.66 -5.17 11.51
C LEU A 21 -3.31 -4.31 10.29
N LEU A 22 -2.04 -3.94 10.13
CA LEU A 22 -1.56 -3.24 8.94
C LEU A 22 -1.73 -4.10 7.69
N GLY A 23 -1.44 -5.41 7.76
CA GLY A 23 -1.66 -6.36 6.67
C GLY A 23 -3.13 -6.46 6.26
N VAL A 24 -4.06 -6.53 7.21
CA VAL A 24 -5.50 -6.53 6.93
C VAL A 24 -5.93 -5.21 6.27
N GLY A 25 -5.43 -4.07 6.77
CA GLY A 25 -5.68 -2.76 6.17
C GLY A 25 -5.20 -2.68 4.72
N LEU A 26 -3.99 -3.18 4.44
CA LEU A 26 -3.44 -3.25 3.08
C LEU A 26 -4.33 -4.09 2.15
N ILE A 27 -4.79 -5.26 2.60
CA ILE A 27 -5.68 -6.11 1.80
C ILE A 27 -7.00 -5.39 1.53
N ALA A 28 -7.62 -4.78 2.55
CA ALA A 28 -8.89 -4.09 2.41
C ALA A 28 -8.82 -2.94 1.39
N LEU A 29 -7.76 -2.13 1.44
CA LEU A 29 -7.51 -1.07 0.45
C LEU A 29 -7.26 -1.63 -0.94
N SER A 30 -6.48 -2.70 -1.05
CA SER A 30 -6.18 -3.34 -2.34
C SER A 30 -7.44 -3.93 -2.98
N VAL A 31 -8.36 -4.51 -2.21
CA VAL A 31 -9.64 -5.03 -2.72
C VAL A 31 -10.52 -3.89 -3.23
N TYR A 32 -10.50 -2.73 -2.56
CA TYR A 32 -11.20 -1.55 -3.06
C TYR A 32 -10.63 -1.07 -4.40
N GLU A 33 -9.30 -0.97 -4.51
CA GLU A 33 -8.62 -0.62 -5.76
C GLU A 33 -8.88 -1.63 -6.88
N LEU A 34 -8.97 -2.93 -6.55
CA LEU A 34 -9.23 -4.00 -7.50
C LEU A 34 -10.61 -3.84 -8.18
N ASN A 35 -11.63 -3.41 -7.44
CA ASN A 35 -12.97 -3.22 -7.99
C ASN A 35 -13.07 -2.06 -8.98
N ILE A 36 -12.16 -1.09 -8.89
CA ILE A 36 -12.12 0.11 -9.75
C ILE A 36 -11.16 -0.12 -10.93
N SER A 37 -10.19 -1.02 -10.78
CA SER A 37 -9.17 -1.31 -11.78
C SER A 37 -9.73 -2.11 -12.96
N THR A 38 -9.33 -1.74 -14.19
CA THR A 38 -9.74 -2.52 -15.37
C THR A 38 -8.92 -3.82 -15.51
N PRO A 39 -9.57 -4.98 -15.70
CA PRO A 39 -8.89 -6.27 -15.86
C PRO A 39 -7.88 -6.27 -17.02
N GLY A 40 -6.75 -6.95 -16.82
CA GLY A 40 -5.69 -7.10 -17.84
C GLY A 40 -4.71 -5.93 -17.95
N THR A 41 -4.84 -4.91 -17.10
CA THR A 41 -3.87 -3.81 -17.00
C THR A 41 -2.73 -4.12 -16.02
N PHE A 42 -1.60 -3.43 -16.17
CA PHE A 42 -0.48 -3.52 -15.22
C PHE A 42 -0.88 -3.14 -13.79
N GLU A 43 -1.78 -2.16 -13.63
CA GLU A 43 -2.32 -1.74 -12.33
C GLU A 43 -3.05 -2.89 -11.64
N HIS A 44 -3.90 -3.60 -12.39
CA HIS A 44 -4.64 -4.75 -11.86
C HIS A 44 -3.70 -5.88 -11.38
N ILE A 45 -2.61 -6.13 -12.09
CA ILE A 45 -1.59 -7.12 -11.67
C ILE A 45 -0.87 -6.65 -10.40
N ALA A 46 -0.52 -5.36 -10.32
CA ALA A 46 0.13 -4.78 -9.15
C ALA A 46 -0.74 -4.89 -7.89
N VAL A 47 -2.04 -4.62 -8.00
CA VAL A 47 -3.01 -4.74 -6.90
C VAL A 47 -3.11 -6.19 -6.41
N ILE A 48 -3.13 -7.17 -7.32
CA ILE A 48 -3.12 -8.59 -6.94
C ILE A 48 -1.86 -8.95 -6.15
N ILE A 49 -0.68 -8.52 -6.63
CA ILE A 49 0.59 -8.76 -5.93
C ILE A 49 0.56 -8.13 -4.53
N GLN A 50 -0.02 -6.94 -4.39
CA GLN A 50 -0.18 -6.27 -3.09
C GLN A 50 -1.04 -7.08 -2.11
N ILE A 51 -2.12 -7.70 -2.57
CA ILE A 51 -2.96 -8.61 -1.75
C ILE A 51 -2.15 -9.83 -1.29
N PHE A 52 -1.34 -10.42 -2.17
CA PHE A 52 -0.47 -11.55 -1.82
C PHE A 52 0.55 -11.16 -0.75
N ILE A 53 1.19 -9.99 -0.87
CA ILE A 53 2.15 -9.49 0.12
C ILE A 53 1.45 -9.24 1.46
N GLY A 54 0.29 -8.60 1.46
CA GLY A 54 -0.50 -8.37 2.69
C GLY A 54 -0.90 -9.68 3.37
N SER A 55 -1.29 -10.69 2.59
CA SER A 55 -1.60 -12.02 3.13
C SER A 55 -0.38 -12.70 3.74
N PHE A 56 0.77 -12.60 3.06
CA PHE A 56 2.03 -13.15 3.56
C PHE A 56 2.52 -12.47 4.85
N LEU A 57 2.30 -11.16 4.98
CA LEU A 57 2.57 -10.40 6.21
C LEU A 57 1.73 -10.90 7.39
N ILE A 58 0.44 -11.17 7.17
CA ILE A 58 -0.46 -11.73 8.20
C ILE A 58 0.02 -13.13 8.61
N LEU A 59 0.33 -14.00 7.66
CA LEU A 59 0.85 -15.35 7.94
C LEU A 59 2.16 -15.29 8.74
N THR A 60 3.07 -14.40 8.35
CA THR A 60 4.33 -14.18 9.07
C THR A 60 4.08 -13.69 10.50
N SER A 61 3.11 -12.80 10.69
CA SER A 61 2.71 -12.31 12.02
C SER A 61 2.19 -13.45 12.92
N PHE A 62 1.39 -14.37 12.37
CA PHE A 62 0.96 -15.56 13.10
C PHE A 62 2.14 -16.46 13.50
N LEU A 63 3.09 -16.71 12.59
CA LEU A 63 4.30 -17.48 12.90
C LEU A 63 5.12 -16.83 14.02
N GLY A 64 5.23 -15.50 14.03
CA GLY A 64 5.89 -14.76 15.09
C GLY A 64 5.21 -14.96 16.45
N CYS A 65 3.88 -14.84 16.50
CA CYS A 65 3.10 -15.07 17.72
C CYS A 65 3.23 -16.53 18.23
N PHE A 66 3.11 -17.52 17.34
CA PHE A 66 3.26 -18.93 17.72
C PHE A 66 4.70 -19.27 18.12
N GLY A 67 5.69 -18.69 17.45
CA GLY A 67 7.11 -18.87 17.76
C GLY A 67 7.46 -18.35 19.16
N ALA A 68 6.94 -17.18 19.53
CA ALA A 68 7.09 -16.61 20.86
C ALA A 68 6.40 -17.47 21.93
N CYS A 69 5.15 -17.86 21.72
CA CYS A 69 4.37 -18.63 22.71
C CYS A 69 4.88 -20.06 22.91
N ARG A 70 5.36 -20.72 21.85
CA ARG A 70 5.88 -22.10 21.92
C ARG A 70 7.36 -22.18 22.28
N GLU A 71 8.04 -21.04 22.41
CA GLU A 71 9.49 -20.93 22.63
C GLU A 71 10.30 -21.87 21.70
N SER A 72 9.81 -22.04 20.46
CA SER A 72 10.37 -22.98 19.50
C SER A 72 11.38 -22.27 18.61
N LEU A 73 12.65 -22.65 18.73
CA LEU A 73 13.72 -22.11 17.89
C LEU A 73 13.42 -22.24 16.40
N GLY A 74 12.86 -23.37 15.96
CA GLY A 74 12.53 -23.58 14.55
C GLY A 74 11.52 -22.55 14.03
N LEU A 75 10.44 -22.29 14.79
CA LEU A 75 9.42 -21.31 14.41
C LEU A 75 9.98 -19.88 14.40
N ILE A 76 10.82 -19.52 15.38
CA ILE A 76 11.44 -18.19 15.46
C ILE A 76 12.40 -17.94 14.29
N TRP A 77 13.21 -18.93 13.90
CA TRP A 77 14.10 -18.80 12.75
C TRP A 77 13.34 -18.75 11.43
N SER A 78 12.30 -19.58 11.25
CA SER A 78 11.43 -19.50 10.07
C SER A 78 10.73 -18.15 9.97
N TYR A 79 10.21 -17.62 11.08
CA TYR A 79 9.67 -16.27 11.16
C TYR A 79 10.70 -15.21 10.72
N GLY A 80 11.91 -15.26 11.27
CA GLY A 80 12.99 -14.34 10.90
C GLY A 80 13.31 -14.38 9.41
N LEU A 81 13.31 -15.57 8.78
CA LEU A 81 13.53 -15.71 7.35
C LEU A 81 12.40 -15.07 6.52
N CYS A 82 11.13 -15.25 6.93
CA CYS A 82 9.98 -14.61 6.29
C CYS A 82 10.05 -13.07 6.39
N VAL A 83 10.44 -12.54 7.56
CA VAL A 83 10.60 -11.08 7.74
C VAL A 83 11.75 -10.54 6.90
N VAL A 84 12.89 -11.24 6.82
CA VAL A 84 14.00 -10.84 5.94
C VAL A 84 13.55 -10.81 4.48
N PHE A 85 12.80 -11.81 4.03
CA PHE A 85 12.23 -11.83 2.69
C PHE A 85 11.33 -10.60 2.46
N LEU A 86 10.40 -10.30 3.37
CA LEU A 86 9.55 -9.11 3.28
C LEU A 86 10.35 -7.80 3.21
N LEU A 87 11.36 -7.64 4.06
CA LEU A 87 12.26 -6.48 4.05
C LEU A 87 12.99 -6.33 2.71
N THR A 88 13.46 -7.42 2.10
CA THR A 88 14.11 -7.34 0.78
C THR A 88 13.17 -6.82 -0.30
N PHE A 89 11.91 -7.28 -0.31
CA PHE A 89 10.89 -6.78 -1.22
C PHE A 89 10.54 -5.32 -0.96
N GLN A 90 10.45 -4.90 0.30
CA GLN A 90 10.18 -3.51 0.64
C GLN A 90 11.30 -2.57 0.21
N ILE A 91 12.56 -2.95 0.40
CA ILE A 91 13.70 -2.16 -0.05
C ILE A 91 13.63 -1.98 -1.57
N TYR A 92 13.36 -3.05 -2.33
CA TYR A 92 13.17 -2.96 -3.78
C TYR A 92 12.06 -1.95 -4.15
N ILE A 93 10.89 -2.07 -3.51
CA ILE A 93 9.75 -1.18 -3.77
C ILE A 93 10.07 0.29 -3.40
N LEU A 94 10.78 0.53 -2.30
CA LEU A 94 11.18 1.87 -1.86
C LEU A 94 12.15 2.52 -2.86
N VAL A 95 13.11 1.76 -3.38
CA VAL A 95 14.04 2.24 -4.41
C VAL A 95 13.28 2.61 -5.68
N VAL A 96 12.40 1.73 -6.17
CA VAL A 96 11.57 1.99 -7.35
C VAL A 96 10.68 3.22 -7.14
N ALA A 97 10.07 3.35 -5.96
CA ALA A 97 9.22 4.50 -5.62
C ALA A 97 10.00 5.81 -5.63
N HIS A 98 11.25 5.82 -5.17
CA HIS A 98 12.10 7.01 -5.20
C HIS A 98 12.49 7.43 -6.62
N THR A 99 12.64 6.48 -7.54
CA THR A 99 12.98 6.77 -8.94
C THR A 99 11.77 7.12 -9.81
N THR A 100 10.56 6.87 -9.33
CA THR A 100 9.33 7.06 -10.11
C THR A 100 8.80 8.48 -9.96
N ASP A 101 8.66 9.20 -11.08
CA ASP A 101 7.97 10.50 -11.09
C ASP A 101 6.46 10.29 -11.26
N TYR A 102 5.78 10.12 -10.11
CA TYR A 102 4.33 9.90 -10.06
C TYR A 102 3.53 11.04 -10.68
N LYS A 103 3.99 12.30 -10.54
CA LYS A 103 3.32 13.47 -11.11
C LYS A 103 3.40 13.44 -12.63
N ARG A 104 4.58 13.10 -13.16
CA ARG A 104 4.78 12.98 -14.61
C ARG A 104 3.96 11.83 -15.20
N ASN A 105 4.00 10.65 -14.59
CA ASN A 105 3.22 9.50 -15.07
C ASN A 105 1.72 9.80 -15.11
N ALA A 106 1.17 10.36 -14.02
CA ALA A 106 -0.25 10.70 -13.96
C ALA A 106 -0.63 11.78 -14.99
N THR A 107 0.28 12.72 -15.27
CA THR A 107 0.09 13.72 -16.33
C THR A 107 0.06 13.08 -17.71
N ASP A 108 1.01 12.19 -18.01
CA ASP A 108 1.11 11.52 -19.30
C ASP A 108 -0.09 10.59 -19.53
N ASP A 109 -0.59 9.93 -18.49
CA ASP A 109 -1.79 9.08 -18.57
C ASP A 109 -3.06 9.90 -18.81
N LEU A 110 -3.21 11.07 -18.16
CA LEU A 110 -4.31 11.99 -18.47
C LEU A 110 -4.23 12.49 -19.92
N ILE A 111 -3.03 12.80 -20.43
CA ILE A 111 -2.84 13.24 -21.82
C ILE A 111 -3.24 12.14 -22.80
N LYS A 112 -2.80 10.89 -22.58
CA LYS A 112 -3.19 9.74 -23.42
C LYS A 112 -4.69 9.49 -23.37
N LEU A 113 -5.30 9.60 -22.19
CA LEU A 113 -6.74 9.46 -22.00
C LEU A 113 -7.49 10.49 -22.86
N TRP A 114 -7.05 11.75 -22.81
CA TRP A 114 -7.67 12.85 -23.54
C TRP A 114 -7.42 12.83 -25.06
N GLN A 115 -6.27 12.31 -25.51
CA GLN A 115 -5.96 12.16 -26.95
C GLN A 115 -6.97 11.25 -27.66
N ASN A 116 -7.43 10.19 -26.97
CA ASN A 116 -8.44 9.27 -27.47
C ASN A 116 -9.82 9.54 -26.86
N PHE A 117 -10.20 10.83 -26.75
CA PHE A 117 -11.46 11.29 -26.16
C PHE A 117 -12.71 10.47 -26.57
N PRO A 118 -13.00 10.22 -27.87
CA PRO A 118 -14.25 9.54 -28.25
C PRO A 118 -14.35 8.09 -27.76
N VAL A 119 -13.23 7.43 -27.50
CA VAL A 119 -13.19 6.06 -26.95
C VAL A 119 -13.25 6.08 -25.43
N ASN A 120 -12.71 7.13 -24.80
CA ASN A 120 -12.50 7.21 -23.36
C ASN A 120 -13.54 8.05 -22.61
N VAL A 121 -14.69 8.36 -23.21
CA VAL A 121 -15.69 9.28 -22.63
C VAL A 121 -16.13 8.86 -21.23
N GLU A 122 -16.40 7.57 -21.00
CA GLU A 122 -16.82 7.04 -19.70
C GLU A 122 -15.72 7.19 -18.65
N ARG A 123 -14.48 6.82 -19.00
CA ARG A 123 -13.33 6.91 -18.10
C ARG A 123 -12.96 8.36 -17.77
N ILE A 124 -13.15 9.29 -18.72
CA ILE A 124 -13.01 10.73 -18.47
C ILE A 124 -14.11 11.23 -17.52
N ALA A 125 -15.35 10.80 -17.72
CA ALA A 125 -16.47 11.17 -16.85
C ALA A 125 -16.26 10.68 -15.40
N GLU A 126 -15.78 9.45 -15.23
CA GLU A 126 -15.39 8.90 -13.91
C GLU A 126 -14.24 9.68 -13.28
N LEU A 127 -13.21 10.02 -14.07
CA LEU A 127 -12.08 10.83 -13.59
C LEU A 127 -12.54 12.22 -13.12
N GLU A 128 -13.39 12.90 -13.88
CA GLU A 128 -13.93 14.21 -13.50
C GLU A 128 -14.69 14.16 -12.18
N GLN A 129 -15.48 13.11 -11.95
CA GLN A 129 -16.23 12.92 -10.70
C GLN A 129 -15.31 12.53 -9.54
N ASN A 130 -14.39 11.58 -9.75
CA ASN A 130 -13.49 11.08 -8.71
C ASN A 130 -12.51 12.17 -8.23
N TYR A 131 -12.06 13.03 -9.13
CA TYR A 131 -11.09 14.09 -8.84
C TYR A 131 -11.75 15.48 -8.68
N ASN A 132 -13.09 15.57 -8.80
CA ASN A 132 -13.86 16.81 -8.73
C ASN A 132 -13.25 17.92 -9.62
N CYS A 133 -13.00 17.57 -10.88
CA CYS A 133 -12.36 18.43 -11.86
C CYS A 133 -13.17 18.46 -13.16
N CYS A 134 -12.90 19.42 -14.04
CA CYS A 134 -13.55 19.49 -15.34
C CYS A 134 -12.60 19.95 -16.44
N GLY A 135 -12.56 19.21 -17.54
CA GLY A 135 -11.68 19.50 -18.66
C GLY A 135 -10.22 19.16 -18.36
N LYS A 136 -9.42 19.01 -19.42
CA LYS A 136 -7.98 18.70 -19.28
C LYS A 136 -7.27 19.86 -18.58
N ASN A 137 -7.33 21.03 -19.17
CA ASN A 137 -6.80 22.29 -18.63
C ASN A 137 -7.93 23.23 -18.17
N SER A 138 -9.10 23.17 -18.83
CA SER A 138 -10.24 24.02 -18.50
C SER A 138 -11.53 23.44 -19.07
N THR A 139 -12.67 23.86 -18.52
CA THR A 139 -14.02 23.60 -19.06
C THR A 139 -14.15 24.02 -20.54
N GLN A 140 -13.35 25.01 -20.97
CA GLN A 140 -13.30 25.48 -22.35
C GLN A 140 -12.79 24.43 -23.34
N ASP A 141 -12.07 23.40 -22.88
CA ASP A 141 -11.60 22.31 -23.74
C ASP A 141 -12.77 21.64 -24.46
N TYR A 142 -13.91 21.45 -23.79
CA TYR A 142 -15.13 20.90 -24.39
C TYR A 142 -15.71 21.81 -25.49
N ILE A 143 -15.75 23.12 -25.22
CA ILE A 143 -16.29 24.12 -26.15
C ILE A 143 -15.39 24.22 -27.39
N SER A 144 -14.07 24.17 -27.22
CA SER A 144 -13.10 24.17 -28.32
C SER A 144 -13.23 22.95 -29.24
N MET A 145 -13.71 21.82 -28.70
CA MET A 145 -14.05 20.60 -29.45
C MET A 145 -15.47 20.62 -30.05
N GLY A 146 -16.21 21.73 -29.92
CA GLY A 146 -17.60 21.84 -30.37
C GLY A 146 -18.58 20.98 -29.58
N LYS A 147 -18.24 20.61 -28.34
CA LYS A 147 -19.06 19.77 -27.46
C LYS A 147 -19.64 20.58 -26.30
N PHE A 148 -20.80 20.14 -25.82
CA PHE A 148 -21.35 20.65 -24.56
C PHE A 148 -20.55 20.11 -23.37
N ILE A 149 -20.51 20.89 -22.29
CA ILE A 149 -19.90 20.45 -21.03
C ILE A 149 -20.70 19.25 -20.48
N PRO A 150 -20.05 18.11 -20.22
CA PRO A 150 -20.72 16.90 -19.77
C PRO A 150 -21.28 17.04 -18.35
N GLN A 151 -22.22 16.16 -17.97
CA GLN A 151 -22.79 16.14 -16.61
C GLN A 151 -21.74 15.77 -15.55
N SER A 152 -20.71 15.02 -15.93
CA SER A 152 -19.57 14.66 -15.07
C SER A 152 -18.77 15.87 -14.57
N CYS A 153 -18.89 17.03 -15.22
CA CYS A 153 -18.27 18.28 -14.75
C CYS A 153 -19.04 18.98 -13.61
N TYR A 154 -20.14 18.41 -13.14
CA TYR A 154 -20.98 19.01 -12.10
C TYR A 154 -21.14 18.06 -10.92
N GLN A 155 -21.20 18.64 -9.72
CA GLN A 155 -21.47 17.87 -8.50
C GLN A 155 -22.82 17.14 -8.62
N ASN A 156 -22.84 15.86 -8.26
CA ASN A 156 -24.01 14.98 -8.32
C ASN A 156 -24.68 14.91 -9.71
N TYR A 157 -23.95 15.19 -10.80
CA TYR A 157 -24.46 15.21 -12.17
C TYR A 157 -25.56 16.28 -12.45
N GLU A 158 -25.71 17.26 -11.56
CA GLU A 158 -26.69 18.33 -11.70
C GLU A 158 -26.13 19.47 -12.55
N ARG A 159 -26.70 19.76 -13.73
CA ARG A 159 -26.26 20.83 -14.65
C ARG A 159 -26.60 22.24 -14.14
N ILE A 160 -26.07 22.59 -12.97
CA ILE A 160 -26.25 23.89 -12.31
C ILE A 160 -24.87 24.57 -12.28
N ASP A 161 -24.77 25.77 -12.84
CA ASP A 161 -23.48 26.48 -12.97
C ASP A 161 -22.75 26.67 -11.62
N SER A 162 -23.49 26.86 -10.52
CA SER A 162 -22.91 26.98 -9.17
C SER A 162 -22.30 25.68 -8.64
N LYS A 163 -22.66 24.53 -9.21
CA LYS A 163 -22.15 23.19 -8.85
C LYS A 163 -21.09 22.68 -9.83
N ARG A 164 -20.66 23.48 -10.79
CA ARG A 164 -19.63 23.10 -11.77
C ARG A 164 -18.25 23.06 -11.12
N TYR A 165 -17.47 22.02 -11.41
CA TYR A 165 -16.06 21.99 -11.02
C TYR A 165 -15.26 23.05 -11.76
N THR A 166 -14.52 23.86 -11.02
CA THR A 166 -13.68 24.94 -11.55
C THR A 166 -12.22 24.53 -11.72
N LYS A 167 -11.80 23.45 -11.06
CA LYS A 167 -10.44 22.93 -11.07
C LYS A 167 -10.15 22.15 -12.35
N SER A 168 -8.96 22.34 -12.92
CA SER A 168 -8.50 21.56 -14.07
C SER A 168 -8.18 20.12 -13.67
N CYS A 169 -8.46 19.15 -14.55
CA CYS A 169 -8.11 17.76 -14.25
C CYS A 169 -6.59 17.53 -14.28
N LEU A 170 -5.84 18.31 -15.04
CA LEU A 170 -4.37 18.28 -15.00
C LEU A 170 -3.84 18.60 -13.60
N GLU A 171 -4.29 19.70 -12.99
CA GLU A 171 -3.87 20.05 -11.63
C GLU A 171 -4.38 19.05 -10.59
N ALA A 172 -5.64 18.61 -10.70
CA ALA A 172 -6.23 17.68 -9.75
C ALA A 172 -5.53 16.31 -9.75
N VAL A 173 -5.22 15.75 -10.93
CA VAL A 173 -4.50 14.48 -11.06
C VAL A 173 -3.07 14.60 -10.54
N GLN A 174 -2.39 15.71 -10.83
CA GLN A 174 -1.03 15.95 -10.33
C GLN A 174 -0.96 16.05 -8.81
N GLU A 175 -1.88 16.80 -8.19
CA GLU A 175 -1.95 16.96 -6.74
C GLU A 175 -2.28 15.63 -6.06
N ASN A 176 -3.28 14.90 -6.58
CA ASN A 176 -3.65 13.60 -6.03
C ASN A 176 -2.55 12.56 -6.23
N ALA A 177 -1.86 12.54 -7.37
CA ALA A 177 -0.72 11.65 -7.60
C ALA A 177 0.40 11.91 -6.59
N ALA A 178 0.75 13.16 -6.33
CA ALA A 178 1.74 13.53 -5.31
C ALA A 178 1.28 13.10 -3.91
N LYS A 179 0.02 13.38 -3.55
CA LYS A 179 -0.55 13.01 -2.25
C LYS A 179 -0.57 11.49 -2.03
N SER A 180 -1.04 10.73 -3.01
CA SER A 180 -1.06 9.26 -2.95
C SER A 180 0.36 8.68 -2.87
N ALA A 181 1.31 9.24 -3.62
CA ALA A 181 2.72 8.84 -3.53
C ALA A 181 3.31 9.08 -2.14
N HIS A 182 3.05 10.25 -1.53
CA HIS A 182 3.49 10.55 -0.17
C HIS A 182 2.86 9.63 0.88
N ILE A 183 1.54 9.40 0.80
CA ILE A 183 0.84 8.48 1.71
C ILE A 183 1.40 7.06 1.56
N GLY A 184 1.52 6.57 0.33
CA GLY A 184 2.05 5.24 0.03
C GLY A 184 3.49 5.06 0.52
N SER A 185 4.33 6.09 0.38
CA SER A 185 5.70 6.07 0.92
C SER A 185 5.71 6.02 2.44
N SER A 186 4.88 6.85 3.11
CA SER A 186 4.77 6.87 4.57
C SER A 186 4.35 5.51 5.16
N VAL A 187 3.37 4.86 4.55
CA VAL A 187 2.91 3.51 4.96
C VAL A 187 4.04 2.49 4.85
N LYS A 188 4.79 2.50 3.74
CA LYS A 188 5.92 1.57 3.52
C LYS A 188 7.04 1.77 4.54
N TRP A 189 7.42 3.02 4.83
CA TRP A 189 8.42 3.33 5.85
C TRP A 189 7.98 2.89 7.25
N THR A 190 6.70 3.08 7.58
CA THR A 190 6.14 2.62 8.85
C THR A 190 6.24 1.10 8.96
N LEU A 191 5.84 0.38 7.92
CA LEU A 191 5.90 -1.08 7.89
C LEU A 191 7.35 -1.59 8.02
N PHE A 192 8.27 -0.98 7.28
CA PHE A 192 9.70 -1.28 7.34
C PHE A 192 10.27 -1.14 8.75
N LEU A 193 9.94 -0.04 9.44
CA LEU A 193 10.38 0.18 10.82
C LEU A 193 9.89 -0.93 11.76
N PHE A 194 8.61 -1.29 11.70
CA PHE A 194 8.06 -2.34 12.55
C PHE A 194 8.66 -3.71 12.26
N GLU A 195 8.90 -4.06 10.99
CA GLU A 195 9.54 -5.32 10.61
C GLU A 195 10.99 -5.41 11.09
N VAL A 196 11.77 -4.33 10.99
CA VAL A 196 13.15 -4.28 11.53
C VAL A 196 13.15 -4.46 13.05
N LEU A 197 12.25 -3.80 13.76
CA LEU A 197 12.09 -3.96 15.20
C LEU A 197 11.70 -5.40 15.57
N ALA A 198 10.75 -5.98 14.83
CA ALA A 198 10.30 -7.34 15.07
C ALA A 198 11.42 -8.37 14.82
N LEU A 199 12.20 -8.20 13.74
CA LEU A 199 13.36 -9.05 13.43
C LEU A 199 14.44 -8.95 14.51
N GLY A 200 14.74 -7.74 14.99
CA GLY A 200 15.67 -7.50 16.08
C GLY A 200 15.27 -8.24 17.36
N ILE A 201 14.01 -8.09 17.77
CA ILE A 201 13.49 -8.74 18.99
C ILE A 201 13.42 -10.26 18.82
N ALA A 202 12.97 -10.76 17.67
CA ALA A 202 12.93 -12.20 17.41
C ALA A 202 14.33 -12.83 17.40
N SER A 203 15.33 -12.12 16.89
CA SER A 203 16.74 -12.56 16.92
C SER A 203 17.26 -12.63 18.35
N LEU A 204 17.01 -11.61 19.17
CA LEU A 204 17.36 -11.60 20.59
C LEU A 204 16.68 -12.73 21.36
N LEU A 205 15.38 -12.94 21.13
CA LEU A 205 14.62 -14.04 21.72
C LEU A 205 15.20 -15.40 21.30
N GLY A 206 15.47 -15.59 20.01
CA GLY A 206 16.03 -16.84 19.47
C GLY A 206 17.42 -17.15 20.02
N ILE A 207 18.29 -16.15 20.18
CA ILE A 207 19.63 -16.30 20.77
C ILE A 207 19.51 -16.69 22.26
N ASN A 208 18.65 -16.00 23.01
CA ASN A 208 18.45 -16.30 24.43
C ASN A 208 17.88 -17.72 24.64
N LEU A 209 16.87 -18.11 23.87
CA LEU A 209 16.31 -19.47 23.93
C LEU A 209 17.33 -20.53 23.53
N ARG A 210 18.20 -20.26 22.55
CA ARG A 210 19.27 -21.17 22.15
C ARG A 210 20.31 -21.33 23.25
N ASN A 211 20.67 -20.23 23.90
CA ASN A 211 21.61 -20.24 25.02
C ASN A 211 21.05 -20.99 26.23
N GLU A 212 19.77 -20.76 26.58
CA GLU A 212 19.11 -21.53 27.64
C GLU A 212 19.05 -23.02 27.32
N ARG A 213 18.67 -23.40 26.09
CA ARG A 213 18.64 -24.80 25.67
C ARG A 213 20.02 -25.45 25.79
N ARG A 214 21.08 -24.74 25.40
CA ARG A 214 22.47 -25.22 25.56
C ARG A 214 22.83 -25.41 27.03
N ARG A 215 22.51 -24.47 27.92
CA ARG A 215 22.80 -24.60 29.36
C ARG A 215 22.13 -25.84 29.96
N ARG A 216 20.84 -26.06 29.67
CA ARG A 216 20.09 -27.25 30.13
C ARG A 216 20.68 -28.57 29.63
N LEU A 217 21.35 -28.58 28.47
CA LEU A 217 22.03 -29.76 27.95
C LEU A 217 23.35 -30.07 28.65
N PHE A 218 23.99 -29.10 29.30
CA PHE A 218 25.23 -29.32 30.07
C PHE A 218 24.97 -29.68 31.54
N GLU A 219 23.75 -29.45 32.03
CA GLU A 219 23.34 -29.76 33.41
C GLU A 219 22.83 -31.20 33.58
N ASN A 220 22.57 -31.92 32.47
CA ASN A 220 22.14 -33.33 32.44
C ASN A 220 23.28 -34.23 31.95
#